data_AF-A0A9E1INI0-F1
#
_entry.id   AF-A0A9E1INI0-F1
#
_cell.length_a   1.000
_cell.length_b   1.000
_cell.length_c   1.000
_cell.angle_alpha   90.00
_cell.angle_beta   90.00
_cell.angle_gamma   90.00
#
_symmetry.space_group_name_H-M   'P 1'
#
loop_
_entity.id
_entity.type
_entity.pdbx_description
1 polymer ?
#
loop_
_entity_poly.entity_id
_entity_poly.type
_entity_poly.pdbx_seq_one_letter_code
_entity_poly.pdbx_strand_id
1 'polypeptide(L)'
;TNPSARATESPYLVTLSARSKWALAQRAKDLLRFVEANPTLHLGDLAFSLATAQTHFPQRLALVAETLSHLVELLRGLDEEHSGVTRASRPASKHLVVLAEKYLRGETIDWVEIFASNTRDGESYQRVPLPSYPFDRRRHWMEVGEGPASVEPEPAPPSWLEELLDNYAPPAIAEALGRGAHLDAEAQQALPSILRALGAAREHHRLESTARGFLYRTSWQKHPDLQPGQEVGTWIVLMPPTAMDSATHVVKCIEASGGKCIEVIPSSRESLTSMFDSLLATHNIEGVLCLCGLAGGEQAPDGVDDVLPRGFSHVLAASQALVSTRVARPPPLWILTRAAT
;
A
#
# COMPACT_ATOMS: atom_id res chain seq x y z
N THR A 1 51.78 6.50 48.20
CA THR A 1 51.67 5.86 46.87
C THR A 1 51.05 4.49 47.06
N ASN A 2 49.75 4.35 46.77
CA ASN A 2 49.01 3.09 46.88
C ASN A 2 48.27 2.86 45.54
N PRO A 3 48.53 1.78 44.79
CA PRO A 3 47.89 1.52 43.51
C PRO A 3 46.55 0.83 43.77
N SER A 4 45.52 1.60 44.10
CA SER A 4 44.19 1.05 44.39
C SER A 4 43.41 0.81 43.09
N ALA A 5 43.31 -0.49 42.75
CA ALA A 5 42.20 -1.17 42.06
C ALA A 5 41.66 -0.52 40.77
N ARG A 6 42.09 -1.06 39.61
CA ARG A 6 41.33 -0.98 38.35
C ARG A 6 39.98 -1.68 38.57
N ALA A 7 38.88 -0.94 38.52
CA ALA A 7 37.56 -1.53 38.33
C ALA A 7 37.56 -2.24 36.97
N THR A 8 37.57 -3.58 36.98
CA THR A 8 37.42 -4.40 35.78
C THR A 8 35.98 -4.28 35.29
N GLU A 9 35.72 -3.34 34.39
CA GLU A 9 34.47 -3.27 33.64
C GLU A 9 34.31 -4.58 32.84
N SER A 10 33.15 -5.22 32.96
CA SER A 10 32.87 -6.46 32.22
C SER A 10 32.71 -6.16 30.73
N PRO A 11 33.27 -6.98 29.81
CA PRO A 11 33.07 -6.79 28.39
C PRO A 11 31.61 -6.95 27.99
N TYR A 12 31.21 -6.25 26.93
CA TYR A 12 29.87 -6.26 26.35
C TYR A 12 29.88 -6.76 24.91
N LEU A 13 28.81 -7.48 24.53
CA LEU A 13 28.55 -7.89 23.16
C LEU A 13 27.69 -6.84 22.45
N VAL A 14 28.26 -6.15 21.48
CA VAL A 14 27.60 -5.18 20.62
C VAL A 14 27.12 -5.87 19.35
N THR A 15 25.83 -5.81 19.07
CA THR A 15 25.22 -6.48 17.91
C THR A 15 24.70 -5.49 16.89
N LEU A 16 24.90 -5.79 15.61
CA LEU A 16 24.30 -5.08 14.49
C LEU A 16 23.68 -6.09 13.52
N SER A 17 22.64 -5.66 12.81
CA SER A 17 22.10 -6.43 11.70
C SER A 17 21.47 -5.56 10.61
N ALA A 18 21.41 -6.07 9.39
CA ALA A 18 20.74 -5.44 8.27
C ALA A 18 20.22 -6.44 7.23
N ARG A 19 19.38 -5.98 6.30
CA ARG A 19 18.86 -6.80 5.19
C ARG A 19 19.90 -7.04 4.08
N SER A 20 20.90 -6.17 3.95
CA SER A 20 21.95 -6.26 2.93
C SER A 20 23.33 -5.96 3.53
N LYS A 21 24.40 -6.44 2.89
CA LYS A 21 25.79 -6.17 3.31
C LYS A 21 26.09 -4.67 3.32
N TRP A 22 25.63 -3.95 2.29
CA TRP A 22 25.75 -2.49 2.21
C TRP A 22 25.09 -1.79 3.40
N ALA A 23 23.85 -2.16 3.73
CA ALA A 23 23.14 -1.55 4.86
C ALA A 23 23.81 -1.88 6.20
N LEU A 24 24.40 -3.07 6.35
CA LEU A 24 25.17 -3.43 7.54
C LEU A 24 26.43 -2.56 7.67
N ALA A 25 27.15 -2.34 6.57
CA ALA A 25 28.33 -1.47 6.54
C ALA A 25 27.96 -0.01 6.86
N GLN A 26 26.86 0.51 6.31
CA GLN A 26 26.37 1.85 6.65
C GLN A 26 25.99 1.96 8.13
N ARG A 27 25.29 0.96 8.68
CA ARG A 27 24.97 0.93 10.12
C ARG A 27 26.21 0.93 11.01
N ALA A 28 27.27 0.23 10.62
CA ALA A 28 28.53 0.25 11.35
C ALA A 28 29.18 1.65 11.32
N LYS A 29 29.16 2.33 10.16
CA LYS A 29 29.65 3.72 10.00
C LYS A 29 28.79 4.71 10.79
N ASP A 30 27.47 4.53 10.81
CA ASP A 30 26.54 5.36 11.58
C ASP A 30 26.74 5.19 13.08
N LEU A 31 26.92 3.94 13.53
CA LEU A 31 27.24 3.64 14.93
C LEU A 31 28.58 4.24 15.34
N LEU A 32 29.62 4.15 14.48
CA LEU A 32 30.92 4.76 14.73
C LEU A 32 30.79 6.27 14.95
N ARG A 33 30.13 6.98 14.02
CA ARG A 33 29.88 8.43 14.16
C ARG A 33 29.09 8.76 15.42
N PHE A 34 28.10 7.94 15.76
CA PHE A 34 27.28 8.12 16.95
C PHE A 34 28.09 7.98 18.24
N VAL A 35 28.93 6.96 18.36
CA VAL A 35 29.78 6.73 19.55
C VAL A 35 30.85 7.82 19.67
N GLU A 36 31.45 8.25 18.55
CA GLU A 36 32.42 9.36 18.53
C GLU A 36 31.79 10.68 19.00
N ALA A 37 30.52 10.92 18.67
CA ALA A 37 29.78 12.10 19.13
C ALA A 37 29.32 12.01 20.59
N ASN A 38 29.29 10.82 21.20
CA ASN A 38 28.77 10.59 22.55
C ASN A 38 29.78 9.81 23.42
N PRO A 39 30.94 10.39 23.75
CA PRO A 39 32.03 9.69 24.44
C PRO A 39 31.71 9.34 25.90
N THR A 40 30.72 9.99 26.51
CA THR A 40 30.28 9.73 27.90
C THR A 40 29.23 8.62 28.01
N LEU A 41 28.85 8.01 26.89
CA LEU A 41 27.84 6.96 26.86
C LEU A 41 28.35 5.69 27.58
N HIS A 42 27.47 4.99 28.29
CA HIS A 42 27.83 3.71 28.87
C HIS A 42 27.72 2.59 27.82
N LEU A 43 28.78 1.78 27.67
CA LEU A 43 28.81 0.71 26.66
C LEU A 43 27.70 -0.33 26.88
N GLY A 44 27.35 -0.62 28.14
CA GLY A 44 26.26 -1.55 28.46
C GLY A 44 24.88 -1.08 27.99
N ASP A 45 24.57 0.22 28.14
CA ASP A 45 23.29 0.79 27.70
C ASP A 45 23.19 0.78 26.17
N LEU A 46 24.32 1.05 25.50
CA LEU A 46 24.43 0.94 24.05
C LEU A 46 24.19 -0.51 23.58
N ALA A 47 24.86 -1.49 24.19
CA ALA A 47 24.72 -2.90 23.86
C ALA A 47 23.29 -3.41 24.10
N PHE A 48 22.70 -3.04 25.23
CA PHE A 48 21.31 -3.35 25.57
C PHE A 48 20.33 -2.77 24.55
N SER A 49 20.52 -1.51 24.18
CA SER A 49 19.67 -0.83 23.19
C SER A 49 19.76 -1.49 21.82
N LEU A 50 20.97 -1.84 21.37
CA LEU A 50 21.19 -2.50 20.08
C LEU A 50 20.60 -3.91 20.03
N ALA A 51 20.67 -4.64 21.15
CA ALA A 51 20.18 -6.00 21.26
C ALA A 51 18.65 -6.09 21.44
N THR A 52 18.01 -5.13 22.10
CA THR A 52 16.58 -5.23 22.46
C THR A 52 15.66 -4.32 21.67
N ALA A 53 16.15 -3.20 21.12
CA ALA A 53 15.29 -2.20 20.48
C ALA A 53 15.10 -2.45 18.97
N GLN A 54 15.76 -3.45 18.39
CA GLN A 54 15.84 -3.60 16.94
C GLN A 54 15.51 -5.01 16.47
N THR A 55 14.86 -5.11 15.31
CA THR A 55 14.68 -6.38 14.61
C THR A 55 16.03 -6.90 14.12
N HIS A 56 16.31 -8.20 14.34
CA HIS A 56 17.53 -8.84 13.88
C HIS A 56 17.37 -9.44 12.47
N PHE A 57 18.09 -8.89 11.51
CA PHE A 57 18.09 -9.31 10.11
C PHE A 57 19.17 -10.39 9.79
N PRO A 58 19.17 -10.99 8.58
CA PRO A 58 20.12 -12.05 8.22
C PRO A 58 21.59 -11.63 8.16
N GLN A 59 21.91 -10.40 7.74
CA GLN A 59 23.30 -9.92 7.73
C GLN A 59 23.62 -9.43 9.13
N ARG A 60 24.48 -10.14 9.88
CA ARG A 60 24.77 -9.89 11.30
C ARG A 60 26.24 -9.58 11.53
N LEU A 61 26.49 -8.71 12.51
CA LEU A 61 27.81 -8.36 13.01
C LEU A 61 27.78 -8.38 14.55
N ALA A 62 28.84 -8.90 15.15
CA ALA A 62 28.95 -9.11 16.59
C ALA A 62 30.34 -8.69 17.06
N LEU A 63 30.43 -7.68 17.91
CA LEU A 63 31.71 -7.13 18.40
C LEU A 63 31.76 -7.24 19.92
N VAL A 64 32.84 -7.78 20.47
CA VAL A 64 33.05 -7.82 21.91
C VAL A 64 33.99 -6.69 22.30
N ALA A 65 33.46 -5.71 23.02
CA ALA A 65 34.18 -4.53 23.45
C ALA A 65 34.20 -4.42 24.98
N GLU A 66 35.30 -3.90 25.52
CA GLU A 66 35.45 -3.64 26.97
C GLU A 66 35.09 -2.20 27.30
N THR A 67 35.39 -1.28 26.39
CA THR A 67 35.12 0.16 26.53
C THR A 67 34.60 0.73 25.22
N LEU A 68 34.01 1.93 25.26
CA LEU A 68 33.62 2.63 24.04
C LEU A 68 34.80 2.90 23.11
N SER A 69 35.97 3.27 23.65
CA SER A 69 37.18 3.50 22.85
C SER A 69 37.60 2.23 22.11
N HIS A 70 37.55 1.08 22.78
CA HIS A 70 37.82 -0.21 22.14
C HIS A 70 36.76 -0.54 21.07
N LEU A 71 35.48 -0.24 21.29
CA LEU A 71 34.45 -0.39 20.26
C LEU A 71 34.75 0.47 19.02
N VAL A 72 35.21 1.71 19.21
CA VAL A 72 35.60 2.62 18.12
C VAL A 72 36.75 2.05 17.30
N GLU A 73 37.79 1.51 17.96
CA GLU A 73 38.90 0.83 17.28
C GLU A 73 38.42 -0.36 16.45
N LEU A 74 37.55 -1.20 17.03
CA LEU A 74 36.97 -2.35 16.33
C LEU A 74 36.18 -1.94 15.09
N LEU A 75 35.34 -0.90 15.21
CA LEU A 75 34.51 -0.37 14.13
C LEU A 75 35.34 0.27 13.01
N ARG A 76 36.42 1.01 13.34
CA ARG A 76 37.33 1.61 12.36
C ARG A 76 38.09 0.57 11.55
N GLY A 77 38.38 -0.58 12.14
CA GLY A 77 39.07 -1.67 11.45
C GLY A 77 38.16 -2.57 10.60
N LEU A 78 36.87 -2.25 10.43
CA LEU A 78 35.95 -3.06 9.60
C LEU A 78 36.04 -2.65 8.13
N ASP A 79 36.49 -3.55 7.26
CA ASP A 79 36.31 -3.39 5.81
C ASP A 79 34.91 -3.83 5.35
N GLU A 80 34.47 -3.38 4.16
CA GLU A 80 33.08 -3.54 3.67
C GLU A 80 32.63 -5.02 3.48
N GLU A 81 33.55 -5.99 3.44
CA GLU A 81 33.24 -7.42 3.26
C GLU A 81 32.93 -8.20 4.55
N HIS A 82 33.13 -7.63 5.74
CA HIS A 82 33.12 -8.35 7.02
C HIS A 82 31.72 -8.69 7.59
N SER A 83 30.79 -9.14 6.75
CA SER A 83 29.53 -9.73 7.22
C SER A 83 29.81 -11.05 7.96
N GLY A 84 29.80 -11.03 9.30
CA GLY A 84 29.94 -12.24 10.11
C GLY A 84 31.19 -12.34 10.99
N VAL A 85 31.92 -11.26 11.26
CA VAL A 85 33.13 -11.33 12.10
C VAL A 85 32.80 -11.14 13.57
N THR A 86 33.15 -12.11 14.41
CA THR A 86 33.34 -11.91 15.86
C THR A 86 34.76 -11.43 16.10
N ARG A 87 34.93 -10.12 16.34
CA ARG A 87 36.19 -9.60 16.88
C ARG A 87 36.10 -9.55 18.38
N ALA A 88 36.96 -10.34 19.02
CA ALA A 88 37.10 -10.43 20.45
C ALA A 88 38.53 -9.99 20.80
N SER A 89 38.68 -8.84 21.47
CA SER A 89 39.97 -8.53 22.10
C SER A 89 40.15 -9.44 23.31
N ARG A 90 41.36 -9.96 23.52
CA ARG A 90 41.63 -10.91 24.60
C ARG A 90 41.90 -10.18 25.92
N PRO A 91 41.41 -10.71 27.07
CA PRO A 91 40.70 -11.97 27.20
C PRO A 91 39.18 -11.77 27.20
N ALA A 92 38.56 -11.69 26.02
CA ALA A 92 37.12 -11.81 25.87
C ALA A 92 36.61 -13.05 26.62
N SER A 93 35.55 -12.84 27.42
CA SER A 93 34.92 -13.91 28.17
C SER A 93 34.40 -14.98 27.21
N LYS A 94 34.75 -16.26 27.48
CA LYS A 94 34.38 -17.40 26.63
C LYS A 94 32.87 -17.45 26.31
N HIS A 95 32.05 -17.03 27.27
CA HIS A 95 30.59 -16.98 27.12
C HIS A 95 30.11 -15.96 26.07
N LEU A 96 30.73 -14.78 25.99
CA LEU A 96 30.35 -13.77 24.98
C LEU A 96 30.74 -14.20 23.57
N VAL A 97 31.85 -14.92 23.41
CA VAL A 97 32.24 -15.49 22.12
C VAL A 97 31.20 -16.51 21.66
N VAL A 98 30.79 -17.43 22.54
CA VAL A 98 29.73 -18.41 22.23
C VAL A 98 28.41 -17.72 21.89
N LEU A 99 28.03 -16.68 22.63
CA LEU A 99 26.83 -15.91 22.36
C LEU A 99 26.88 -15.17 21.02
N ALA A 100 28.05 -14.60 20.69
CA ALA A 100 28.30 -13.95 19.40
C ALA A 100 28.14 -14.94 18.24
N GLU A 101 28.72 -16.14 18.35
CA GLU A 101 28.60 -17.16 17.31
C GLU A 101 27.15 -17.63 17.11
N LYS A 102 26.41 -17.87 18.20
CA LYS A 102 24.97 -18.18 18.13
C LYS A 102 24.20 -17.08 17.41
N TYR A 103 24.49 -15.82 17.77
CA TYR A 103 23.87 -14.68 17.12
C TYR A 103 24.19 -14.65 15.63
N LEU A 104 25.45 -14.83 15.23
CA LEU A 104 25.86 -14.84 13.83
C LEU A 104 25.22 -15.96 13.01
N ARG A 105 24.96 -17.13 13.62
CA ARG A 105 24.26 -18.27 12.99
C ARG A 105 22.78 -18.05 12.73
N GLY A 106 22.19 -16.97 13.22
CA GLY A 106 20.76 -16.72 13.02
C GLY A 106 19.87 -17.14 14.19
N GLU A 107 20.43 -17.74 15.24
CA GLU A 107 19.66 -18.27 16.38
C GLU A 107 18.87 -17.16 17.10
N THR A 108 17.73 -17.54 17.67
CA THR A 108 16.91 -16.70 18.53
C THR A 108 17.49 -16.66 19.93
N ILE A 109 17.88 -15.46 20.37
CA ILE A 109 18.49 -15.21 21.67
C ILE A 109 17.53 -14.32 22.47
N ASP A 110 17.22 -14.71 23.71
CA ASP A 110 16.47 -13.85 24.63
C ASP A 110 17.43 -12.82 25.25
N TRP A 111 17.53 -11.67 24.59
CA TRP A 111 18.36 -10.57 25.08
C TRP A 111 17.85 -9.97 26.38
N VAL A 112 16.53 -9.99 26.62
CA VAL A 112 15.96 -9.38 27.82
C VAL A 112 16.38 -10.18 29.05
N GLU A 113 16.33 -11.51 28.98
CA GLU A 113 16.79 -12.40 30.06
C GLU A 113 18.30 -12.26 30.32
N ILE A 114 19.11 -12.18 29.26
CA ILE A 114 20.58 -12.06 29.39
C ILE A 114 20.98 -10.73 30.05
N PHE A 115 20.35 -9.62 29.68
CA PHE A 115 20.64 -8.32 30.30
C PHE A 115 20.00 -8.16 31.69
N ALA A 116 18.88 -8.84 31.96
CA ALA A 116 18.26 -8.86 33.29
C ALA A 116 19.06 -9.67 34.33
N SER A 117 19.73 -10.74 33.89
CA SER A 117 20.59 -11.56 34.75
C SER A 117 22.00 -10.98 34.96
N ASN A 118 22.38 -9.96 34.20
CA ASN A 118 23.71 -9.35 34.24
C ASN A 118 23.62 -7.83 34.50
N THR A 119 22.99 -7.45 35.60
CA THR A 119 22.79 -6.05 36.01
C THR A 119 24.08 -5.41 36.50
N ARG A 120 24.20 -4.10 36.28
CA ARG A 120 25.34 -3.30 36.71
C ARG A 120 25.14 -2.89 38.16
N ASP A 121 25.88 -3.44 39.11
CA ASP A 121 25.78 -3.05 40.54
C ASP A 121 24.34 -3.07 41.07
N GLY A 122 23.48 -3.93 40.51
CA GLY A 122 22.04 -4.00 40.83
C GLY A 122 21.11 -3.05 40.05
N GLU A 123 21.64 -2.20 39.17
CA GLU A 123 20.89 -1.30 38.30
C GLU A 123 20.60 -1.92 36.92
N SER A 124 19.43 -1.58 36.37
CA SER A 124 19.00 -1.99 35.03
C SER A 124 19.59 -1.07 33.94
N TYR A 125 19.84 -1.64 32.76
CA TYR A 125 20.30 -0.89 31.60
C TYR A 125 19.23 0.04 31.04
N GLN A 126 19.65 1.21 30.56
CA GLN A 126 18.77 2.21 29.97
C GLN A 126 18.80 2.17 28.44
N ARG A 127 17.68 2.56 27.82
CA ARG A 127 17.60 2.69 26.36
C ARG A 127 18.18 4.02 25.91
N VAL A 128 19.01 3.95 24.87
CA VAL A 128 19.69 5.07 24.24
C VAL A 128 19.08 5.30 22.86
N PRO A 129 18.86 6.57 22.43
CA PRO A 129 18.39 6.87 21.08
C PRO A 129 19.48 6.52 20.05
N LEU A 130 19.27 5.44 19.29
CA LEU A 130 20.21 4.96 18.29
C LEU A 130 19.97 5.59 16.91
N PRO A 131 20.99 5.61 16.02
CA PRO A 131 20.80 5.98 14.62
C PRO A 131 19.69 5.17 13.95
N SER A 132 18.94 5.81 13.04
CA SER A 132 17.89 5.15 12.27
C SER A 132 18.46 4.18 11.24
N TYR A 133 17.63 3.25 10.78
CA TYR A 133 18.05 2.24 9.79
C TYR A 133 18.38 2.91 8.43
N PRO A 134 19.53 2.63 7.81
CA PRO A 134 19.90 3.18 6.51
C PRO A 134 19.17 2.45 5.39
N PHE A 135 18.09 3.06 4.89
CA PHE A 135 17.34 2.52 3.76
C PHE A 135 18.16 2.58 2.46
N ASP A 136 18.18 1.46 1.73
CA ASP A 136 18.74 1.37 0.39
C ASP A 136 17.88 2.21 -0.57
N ARG A 137 18.40 3.36 -0.99
CA ARG A 137 17.67 4.33 -1.81
C ARG A 137 17.62 3.87 -3.26
N ARG A 138 16.54 3.20 -3.62
CA ARG A 138 16.23 2.81 -5.00
C ARG A 138 15.18 3.72 -5.59
N ARG A 139 15.38 4.16 -6.83
CA ARG A 139 14.37 4.93 -7.57
C ARG A 139 13.24 3.99 -7.95
N HIS A 140 12.14 4.08 -7.23
CA HIS A 140 10.88 3.45 -7.59
C HIS A 140 9.94 4.57 -8.05
N TRP A 141 9.89 4.79 -9.37
CA TRP A 141 9.01 5.77 -9.99
C TRP A 141 8.20 5.10 -11.09
N MET A 142 6.95 5.52 -11.28
CA MET A 142 6.14 5.04 -12.40
C MET A 142 6.76 5.56 -13.69
N GLU A 143 7.18 4.67 -14.56
CA GLU A 143 7.52 5.02 -15.93
C GLU A 143 6.20 5.27 -16.66
N VAL A 144 5.81 6.54 -16.73
CA VAL A 144 4.70 6.96 -17.58
C VAL A 144 5.20 6.75 -19.01
N GLY A 145 4.80 5.63 -19.61
CA GLY A 145 4.97 5.45 -21.04
C GLY A 145 4.32 6.64 -21.74
N GLU A 146 4.97 7.17 -22.77
CA GLU A 146 4.36 8.14 -23.68
C GLU A 146 3.08 7.50 -24.24
N GLY A 147 1.96 7.75 -23.58
CA GLY A 147 0.65 7.41 -24.11
C GLY A 147 0.48 8.15 -25.44
N PRO A 148 -0.33 7.62 -26.36
CA PRO A 148 -0.56 8.28 -27.64
C PRO A 148 -0.94 9.73 -27.38
N ALA A 149 -0.25 10.61 -28.10
CA ALA A 149 -0.26 12.06 -27.94
C ALA A 149 -1.60 12.55 -27.39
N SER A 150 -1.50 13.31 -26.29
CA SER A 150 -2.49 14.29 -25.85
C SER A 150 -3.40 14.68 -27.01
N VAL A 151 -4.70 14.36 -26.87
CA VAL A 151 -5.79 14.83 -27.73
C VAL A 151 -5.40 16.18 -28.32
N GLU A 152 -5.24 16.25 -29.64
CA GLU A 152 -4.94 17.52 -30.32
C GLU A 152 -5.93 18.55 -29.77
N PRO A 153 -5.44 19.67 -29.19
CA PRO A 153 -6.33 20.66 -28.62
C PRO A 153 -7.26 21.13 -29.72
N GLU A 154 -8.57 21.10 -29.43
CA GLU A 154 -9.62 21.63 -30.29
C GLU A 154 -9.19 23.01 -30.81
N PRO A 155 -9.35 23.29 -32.12
CA PRO A 155 -8.82 24.51 -32.72
C PRO A 155 -9.33 25.72 -31.93
N ALA A 156 -8.39 26.55 -31.46
CA ALA A 156 -8.73 27.72 -30.67
C ALA A 156 -9.69 28.63 -31.47
N PRO A 157 -10.71 29.21 -30.81
CA PRO A 157 -11.61 30.15 -31.47
C PRO A 157 -10.83 31.37 -31.99
N PRO A 158 -11.35 32.07 -33.00
CA PRO A 158 -10.67 33.23 -33.58
C PRO A 158 -10.44 34.34 -32.55
N SER A 159 -9.28 35.00 -32.62
CA SER A 159 -8.78 35.95 -31.60
C SER A 159 -9.74 37.12 -31.29
N TRP A 160 -10.51 37.58 -32.28
CA TRP A 160 -11.49 38.65 -32.08
C TRP A 160 -12.63 38.25 -31.12
N LEU A 161 -12.99 36.96 -31.07
CA LEU A 161 -14.01 36.44 -30.16
C LEU A 161 -13.45 36.32 -28.74
N GLU A 162 -12.15 36.06 -28.60
CA GLU A 162 -11.48 36.01 -27.29
C GLU A 162 -11.40 37.41 -26.67
N GLU A 163 -10.92 38.40 -27.42
CA GLU A 163 -10.83 39.79 -26.96
C GLU A 163 -12.21 40.38 -26.57
N LEU A 164 -13.26 39.98 -27.27
CA LEU A 164 -14.63 40.45 -27.05
C LEU A 164 -15.26 39.83 -25.80
N LEU A 165 -15.00 38.55 -25.53
CA LEU A 165 -15.47 37.86 -24.34
C LEU A 165 -14.71 38.28 -23.07
N ASP A 166 -13.42 38.60 -23.17
CA ASP A 166 -12.58 38.99 -22.03
C ASP A 166 -12.80 40.45 -21.59
N ASN A 167 -12.93 41.39 -22.53
CA ASN A 167 -12.96 42.83 -22.22
C ASN A 167 -14.35 43.43 -22.08
N TYR A 168 -15.41 42.66 -22.39
CA TYR A 168 -16.79 43.07 -22.14
C TYR A 168 -17.18 44.45 -22.67
N ALA A 169 -16.62 44.84 -23.81
CA ALA A 169 -16.81 46.17 -24.37
C ALA A 169 -17.89 46.15 -25.46
N PRO A 170 -19.11 46.69 -25.22
CA PRO A 170 -20.16 46.78 -26.22
C PRO A 170 -19.78 47.49 -27.54
N PRO A 171 -18.95 48.57 -27.56
CA PRO A 171 -18.68 49.27 -28.81
C PRO A 171 -17.77 48.49 -29.77
N ALA A 172 -16.97 47.54 -29.28
CA ALA A 172 -16.12 46.69 -30.13
C ALA A 172 -16.94 45.68 -30.95
N ILE A 173 -18.15 45.33 -30.51
CA ILE A 173 -19.01 44.33 -31.17
C ILE A 173 -19.57 44.86 -32.49
N ALA A 174 -19.96 46.14 -32.51
CA ALA A 174 -20.46 46.80 -33.73
C ALA A 174 -19.37 46.95 -34.80
N GLU A 175 -18.11 47.09 -34.37
CA GLU A 175 -16.96 47.17 -35.25
C GLU A 175 -16.54 45.78 -35.75
N ALA A 176 -16.59 44.75 -34.90
CA ALA A 176 -16.23 43.37 -35.21
C ALA A 176 -17.25 42.62 -36.09
N LEU A 177 -18.56 42.88 -35.94
CA LEU A 177 -19.61 42.29 -36.80
C LEU A 177 -19.59 42.82 -38.25
N GLY A 178 -18.73 43.80 -38.54
CA GLY A 178 -18.58 44.42 -39.84
C GLY A 178 -19.72 45.37 -40.18
N ARG A 179 -19.45 46.33 -41.08
CA ARG A 179 -20.48 47.24 -41.63
C ARG A 179 -21.49 46.45 -42.46
N GLY A 180 -22.51 45.89 -41.82
CA GLY A 180 -23.59 45.16 -42.50
C GLY A 180 -24.58 44.42 -41.60
N ALA A 181 -24.26 44.17 -40.33
CA ALA A 181 -25.20 43.56 -39.39
C ALA A 181 -26.01 44.65 -38.65
N HIS A 182 -27.27 44.86 -39.04
CA HIS A 182 -28.20 45.69 -38.27
C HIS A 182 -28.79 44.86 -37.14
N LEU A 183 -28.30 45.07 -35.91
CA LEU A 183 -28.99 44.65 -34.70
C LEU A 183 -30.12 45.63 -34.41
N ASP A 184 -31.33 45.13 -34.20
CA ASP A 184 -32.45 45.94 -33.72
C ASP A 184 -32.20 46.43 -32.28
N ALA A 185 -33.02 47.40 -31.84
CA ALA A 185 -32.85 48.02 -30.53
C ALA A 185 -33.00 47.01 -29.37
N GLU A 186 -33.81 45.97 -29.55
CA GLU A 186 -34.00 44.90 -28.58
C GLU A 186 -32.75 44.01 -28.47
N ALA A 187 -32.17 43.57 -29.59
CA ALA A 187 -30.93 42.79 -29.57
C ALA A 187 -29.75 43.59 -29.01
N GLN A 188 -29.66 44.89 -29.29
CA GLN A 188 -28.61 45.75 -28.73
C GLN A 188 -28.67 45.83 -27.20
N GLN A 189 -29.87 45.82 -26.61
CA GLN A 189 -30.04 45.83 -25.15
C GLN A 189 -29.75 44.46 -24.51
N ALA A 190 -30.04 43.36 -25.21
CA ALA A 190 -29.82 42.00 -24.72
C ALA A 190 -28.37 41.50 -24.88
N LEU A 191 -27.60 42.06 -25.82
CA LEU A 191 -26.26 41.58 -26.14
C LEU A 191 -25.27 41.56 -24.95
N PRO A 192 -25.23 42.56 -24.04
CA PRO A 192 -24.33 42.54 -22.90
C PRO A 192 -24.67 41.46 -21.86
N SER A 193 -25.92 41.01 -21.77
CA SER A 193 -26.29 39.91 -20.84
C SER A 193 -25.95 38.54 -21.44
N ILE A 194 -26.09 38.38 -22.75
CA ILE A 194 -25.69 37.16 -23.46
C ILE A 194 -24.17 36.97 -23.43
N LEU A 195 -23.40 38.03 -23.67
CA LEU A 195 -21.93 37.97 -23.58
C LEU A 195 -21.46 37.65 -22.15
N ARG A 196 -22.19 38.11 -21.13
CA ARG A 196 -22.02 37.70 -19.72
C ARG A 196 -22.12 36.20 -19.54
N ALA A 197 -23.22 35.65 -20.01
CA ALA A 197 -23.48 34.23 -19.87
C ALA A 197 -22.45 33.38 -20.64
N LEU A 198 -22.09 33.79 -21.86
CA LEU A 198 -21.12 33.06 -22.68
C LEU A 198 -19.70 33.14 -22.12
N GLY A 199 -19.26 34.31 -21.64
CA GLY A 199 -17.96 34.47 -20.98
C GLY A 199 -17.86 33.61 -19.71
N ALA A 200 -18.89 33.64 -18.86
CA ALA A 200 -18.94 32.82 -17.65
C ALA A 200 -18.96 31.32 -17.95
N ALA A 201 -19.74 30.88 -18.94
CA ALA A 201 -19.80 29.47 -19.35
C ALA A 201 -18.44 28.98 -19.91
N ARG A 202 -17.73 29.84 -20.66
CA ARG A 202 -16.39 29.51 -21.18
C ARG A 202 -15.35 29.39 -20.07
N GLU A 203 -15.32 30.34 -19.13
CA GLU A 203 -14.38 30.28 -18.01
C GLU A 203 -14.61 29.02 -17.17
N HIS A 204 -15.88 28.70 -16.92
CA HIS A 204 -16.25 27.44 -16.27
C HIS A 204 -15.72 26.22 -17.04
N HIS A 205 -15.90 26.16 -18.37
CA HIS A 205 -15.38 25.07 -19.20
C HIS A 205 -13.83 25.01 -19.21
N ARG A 206 -13.12 26.15 -19.19
CA ARG A 206 -11.64 26.19 -19.08
C ARG A 206 -11.16 25.65 -17.75
N LEU A 207 -11.78 26.07 -16.65
CA LEU A 207 -11.44 25.59 -15.31
C LEU A 207 -11.70 24.09 -15.19
N GLU A 208 -12.84 23.58 -15.68
CA GLU A 208 -13.14 22.15 -15.69
C GLU A 208 -12.18 21.34 -16.57
N SER A 209 -11.85 21.83 -17.77
CA SER A 209 -10.93 21.15 -18.69
C SER A 209 -9.50 21.11 -18.13
N THR A 210 -9.05 22.22 -17.55
CA THR A 210 -7.73 22.32 -16.90
C THR A 210 -7.67 21.38 -15.69
N ALA A 211 -8.71 21.37 -14.84
CA ALA A 211 -8.83 20.44 -13.73
C ALA A 211 -8.82 18.98 -14.21
N ARG A 212 -9.53 18.65 -15.29
CA ARG A 212 -9.50 17.32 -15.92
C ARG A 212 -8.11 16.88 -16.36
N GLY A 213 -7.26 17.81 -16.83
CA GLY A 213 -5.88 17.52 -17.21
C GLY A 213 -4.96 17.18 -16.03
N PHE A 214 -5.28 17.65 -14.82
CA PHE A 214 -4.54 17.33 -13.60
C PHE A 214 -5.04 16.08 -12.88
N LEU A 215 -6.24 15.61 -13.21
CA LEU A 215 -6.85 14.45 -12.58
C LEU A 215 -6.52 13.19 -13.37
N TYR A 216 -6.01 12.16 -12.67
CA TYR A 216 -5.89 10.85 -13.27
C TYR A 216 -7.30 10.30 -13.56
N ARG A 217 -7.44 9.60 -14.68
CA ARG A 217 -8.65 8.84 -14.98
C ARG A 217 -8.36 7.36 -14.86
N THR A 218 -9.15 6.68 -14.05
CA THR A 218 -9.20 5.22 -14.07
C THR A 218 -9.98 4.80 -15.32
N SER A 219 -9.29 4.13 -16.24
CA SER A 219 -9.91 3.47 -17.38
C SER A 219 -9.58 1.99 -17.33
N TRP A 220 -10.61 1.15 -17.37
CA TRP A 220 -10.42 -0.28 -17.47
C TRP A 220 -9.91 -0.63 -18.87
N GLN A 221 -8.69 -1.14 -18.96
CA GLN A 221 -8.14 -1.68 -20.19
C GLN A 221 -8.35 -3.20 -20.22
N LYS A 222 -8.78 -3.73 -21.36
CA LYS A 222 -8.90 -5.17 -21.56
C LYS A 222 -7.49 -5.76 -21.49
N HIS A 223 -7.25 -6.69 -20.56
CA HIS A 223 -5.97 -7.39 -20.50
C HIS A 223 -5.77 -8.19 -21.80
N PRO A 224 -4.66 -7.99 -22.54
CA PRO A 224 -4.47 -8.56 -23.88
C PRO A 224 -4.43 -10.09 -23.87
N ASP A 225 -4.00 -10.69 -22.76
CA ASP A 225 -3.74 -12.14 -22.66
C ASP A 225 -4.90 -12.97 -22.08
N LEU A 226 -6.09 -12.38 -21.89
CA LEU A 226 -7.26 -13.16 -21.48
C LEU A 226 -7.80 -13.96 -22.66
N GLN A 227 -7.30 -15.20 -22.82
CA GLN A 227 -7.92 -16.17 -23.71
C GLN A 227 -9.13 -16.81 -23.01
N PRO A 228 -10.26 -17.00 -23.71
CA PRO A 228 -11.41 -17.71 -23.15
C PRO A 228 -10.98 -19.13 -22.75
N GLY A 229 -11.20 -19.49 -21.49
CA GLY A 229 -10.95 -20.84 -20.99
C GLY A 229 -11.78 -21.86 -21.78
N GLN A 230 -11.16 -23.00 -22.12
CA GLN A 230 -11.72 -23.97 -23.07
C GLN A 230 -12.82 -24.87 -22.48
N GLU A 231 -12.93 -24.99 -21.16
CA GLU A 231 -14.00 -25.73 -20.50
C GLU A 231 -14.43 -24.95 -19.26
N VAL A 232 -15.69 -24.52 -19.23
CA VAL A 232 -16.28 -23.91 -18.04
C VAL A 232 -16.97 -25.03 -17.27
N GLY A 233 -16.56 -25.26 -16.02
CA GLY A 233 -17.13 -26.27 -15.15
C GLY A 233 -18.55 -25.93 -14.67
N THR A 234 -18.96 -26.49 -13.53
CA THR A 234 -20.23 -26.14 -12.88
C THR A 234 -20.01 -24.97 -11.92
N TRP A 235 -20.82 -23.92 -12.05
CA TRP A 235 -20.71 -22.67 -11.28
C TRP A 235 -21.99 -22.41 -10.49
N ILE A 236 -21.83 -22.00 -9.23
CA ILE A 236 -22.97 -21.45 -8.47
C ILE A 236 -23.03 -19.95 -8.76
N VAL A 237 -24.16 -19.46 -9.23
CA VAL A 237 -24.37 -18.03 -9.53
C VAL A 237 -25.34 -17.44 -8.52
N LEU A 238 -24.85 -16.56 -7.65
CA LEU A 238 -25.70 -15.81 -6.72
C LEU A 238 -26.33 -14.64 -7.47
N MET A 239 -27.61 -14.78 -7.76
CA MET A 239 -28.41 -13.80 -8.49
C MET A 239 -28.87 -12.68 -7.55
N PRO A 240 -28.93 -11.42 -8.02
CA PRO A 240 -29.60 -10.38 -7.26
C PRO A 240 -31.09 -10.74 -7.06
N PRO A 241 -31.70 -10.38 -5.91
CA PRO A 241 -33.11 -10.67 -5.64
C PRO A 241 -34.07 -9.94 -6.59
N THR A 242 -33.64 -8.80 -7.14
CA THR A 242 -34.33 -8.09 -8.22
C THR A 242 -33.80 -8.56 -9.58
N ALA A 243 -34.72 -8.92 -10.48
CA ALA A 243 -34.35 -9.36 -11.83
C ALA A 243 -33.62 -8.23 -12.57
N MET A 244 -32.42 -8.53 -13.08
CA MET A 244 -31.59 -7.60 -13.83
C MET A 244 -31.16 -8.23 -15.15
N ASP A 245 -31.39 -7.53 -16.26
CA ASP A 245 -30.97 -7.99 -17.59
C ASP A 245 -29.47 -8.28 -17.65
N SER A 246 -28.65 -7.51 -16.94
CA SER A 246 -27.21 -7.72 -16.86
C SER A 246 -26.84 -9.03 -16.16
N ALA A 247 -27.55 -9.42 -15.10
CA ALA A 247 -27.28 -10.68 -14.41
C ALA A 247 -27.70 -11.88 -15.29
N THR A 248 -28.88 -11.79 -15.91
CA THR A 248 -29.35 -12.79 -16.88
C THR A 248 -28.42 -12.92 -18.08
N HIS A 249 -27.84 -11.82 -18.56
CA HIS A 249 -26.88 -11.84 -19.66
C HIS A 249 -25.59 -12.59 -19.27
N VAL A 250 -25.08 -12.40 -18.05
CA VAL A 250 -23.87 -13.10 -17.58
C VAL A 250 -24.11 -14.61 -17.51
N VAL A 251 -25.25 -15.05 -16.97
CA VAL A 251 -25.61 -16.48 -16.93
C VAL A 251 -25.63 -17.07 -18.35
N LYS A 252 -26.30 -16.40 -19.29
CA LYS A 252 -26.33 -16.84 -20.70
C LYS A 252 -24.94 -16.94 -21.33
N CYS A 253 -24.03 -16.03 -20.99
CA CYS A 253 -22.65 -16.07 -21.48
C CYS A 253 -21.86 -17.27 -20.93
N ILE A 254 -22.09 -17.64 -19.66
CA ILE A 254 -21.47 -18.82 -19.04
C ILE A 254 -22.01 -20.10 -19.70
N GLU A 255 -23.32 -20.20 -19.90
CA GLU A 255 -23.96 -21.33 -20.57
C GLU A 255 -23.52 -21.47 -22.03
N ALA A 256 -23.42 -20.36 -22.77
CA ALA A 256 -22.90 -20.34 -24.14
C ALA A 256 -21.43 -20.78 -24.23
N SER A 257 -20.67 -20.66 -23.14
CA SER A 257 -19.28 -21.11 -23.02
C SER A 257 -19.17 -22.58 -22.57
N GLY A 258 -20.29 -23.30 -22.47
CA GLY A 258 -20.34 -24.71 -22.08
C GLY A 258 -20.43 -24.96 -20.57
N GLY A 259 -20.50 -23.91 -19.75
CA GLY A 259 -20.62 -24.00 -18.29
C GLY A 259 -22.04 -24.30 -17.83
N LYS A 260 -22.17 -24.98 -16.70
CA LYS A 260 -23.47 -25.19 -16.04
C LYS A 260 -23.66 -24.20 -14.91
N CYS A 261 -24.73 -23.41 -14.95
CA CYS A 261 -25.08 -22.46 -13.90
C CYS A 261 -26.12 -23.04 -12.96
N ILE A 262 -25.84 -23.00 -11.65
CA ILE A 262 -26.83 -23.22 -10.60
C ILE A 262 -27.18 -21.86 -10.01
N GLU A 263 -28.32 -21.32 -10.43
CA GLU A 263 -28.80 -20.02 -9.97
C GLU A 263 -29.35 -20.10 -8.54
N VAL A 264 -28.91 -19.18 -7.69
CA VAL A 264 -29.32 -19.11 -6.28
C VAL A 264 -29.62 -17.65 -5.92
N ILE A 265 -30.78 -17.40 -5.31
CA ILE A 265 -31.10 -16.10 -4.73
C ILE A 265 -30.68 -16.11 -3.26
N PRO A 266 -29.76 -15.24 -2.81
CA PRO A 266 -29.31 -15.21 -1.43
C PRO A 266 -30.43 -14.70 -0.51
N SER A 267 -30.62 -15.38 0.62
CA SER A 267 -31.66 -15.06 1.62
C SER A 267 -31.03 -14.81 2.99
N SER A 268 -30.60 -15.86 3.69
CA SER A 268 -29.90 -15.80 4.99
C SER A 268 -28.58 -16.57 4.95
N ARG A 269 -27.69 -16.28 5.88
CA ARG A 269 -26.40 -16.98 6.03
C ARG A 269 -26.61 -18.48 6.28
N GLU A 270 -27.54 -18.85 7.16
CA GLU A 270 -27.80 -20.25 7.52
C GLU A 270 -28.34 -21.04 6.32
N SER A 271 -29.23 -20.41 5.55
CA SER A 271 -29.79 -21.00 4.33
C SER A 271 -28.73 -21.19 3.27
N LEU A 272 -27.87 -20.19 3.03
CA LEU A 272 -26.75 -20.27 2.10
C LEU A 272 -25.73 -21.34 2.50
N THR A 273 -25.41 -21.45 3.80
CA THR A 273 -24.46 -22.45 4.29
C THR A 273 -24.97 -23.87 4.06
N SER A 274 -26.24 -24.13 4.40
CA SER A 274 -26.88 -25.44 4.19
C SER A 274 -26.98 -25.79 2.70
N MET A 275 -27.24 -24.79 1.86
CA MET A 275 -27.30 -24.97 0.41
C MET A 275 -25.92 -25.25 -0.19
N PHE A 276 -24.89 -24.52 0.21
CA PHE A 276 -23.52 -24.77 -0.24
C PHE A 276 -23.04 -26.16 0.18
N ASP A 277 -23.30 -26.61 1.41
CA ASP A 277 -22.96 -27.97 1.84
C ASP A 277 -23.63 -29.03 0.95
N SER A 278 -24.91 -28.85 0.58
CA SER A 278 -25.64 -29.78 -0.31
C SER A 278 -25.10 -29.76 -1.75
N LEU A 279 -24.86 -28.58 -2.31
CA LEU A 279 -24.40 -28.41 -3.68
C LEU A 279 -22.96 -28.90 -3.86
N LEU A 280 -22.08 -28.62 -2.90
CA LEU A 280 -20.68 -29.08 -2.88
C LEU A 280 -20.57 -30.59 -2.67
N ALA A 281 -21.56 -31.22 -2.02
CA ALA A 281 -21.62 -32.68 -1.90
C ALA A 281 -22.07 -33.38 -3.20
N THR A 282 -22.89 -32.69 -4.03
CA THR A 282 -23.56 -33.30 -5.18
C THR A 282 -22.86 -32.99 -6.51
N HIS A 283 -22.22 -31.82 -6.62
CA HIS A 283 -21.63 -31.32 -7.86
C HIS A 283 -20.16 -30.95 -7.67
N ASN A 284 -19.34 -31.16 -8.69
CA ASN A 284 -17.97 -30.65 -8.73
C ASN A 284 -18.01 -29.16 -9.15
N ILE A 285 -18.04 -28.27 -8.16
CA ILE A 285 -18.16 -26.82 -8.37
C ILE A 285 -16.78 -26.19 -8.52
N GLU A 286 -16.58 -25.48 -9.62
CA GLU A 286 -15.31 -24.82 -9.94
C GLU A 286 -15.19 -23.44 -9.29
N GLY A 287 -16.33 -22.75 -9.11
CA GLY A 287 -16.36 -21.40 -8.56
C GLY A 287 -17.77 -20.96 -8.15
N VAL A 288 -17.82 -19.98 -7.27
CA VAL A 288 -19.06 -19.28 -6.91
C VAL A 288 -18.96 -17.86 -7.46
N LEU A 289 -19.91 -17.44 -8.30
CA LEU A 289 -19.99 -16.11 -8.87
C LEU A 289 -21.10 -15.30 -8.19
N CYS A 290 -20.75 -14.20 -7.55
CA CYS A 290 -21.68 -13.28 -6.91
C CYS A 290 -22.01 -12.10 -7.82
N LEU A 291 -23.26 -12.03 -8.29
CA LEU A 291 -23.79 -10.95 -9.12
C LEU A 291 -24.55 -9.90 -8.32
N CYS A 292 -24.70 -10.09 -7.00
CA CYS A 292 -25.39 -9.14 -6.12
C CYS A 292 -24.70 -7.77 -6.05
N GLY A 293 -23.41 -7.70 -6.41
CA GLY A 293 -22.66 -6.44 -6.56
C GLY A 293 -23.08 -5.58 -7.78
N LEU A 294 -23.93 -6.11 -8.68
CA LEU A 294 -24.51 -5.35 -9.79
C LEU A 294 -25.74 -4.54 -9.37
N ALA A 295 -26.43 -4.97 -8.30
CA ALA A 295 -27.59 -4.26 -7.76
C ALA A 295 -27.09 -3.00 -7.03
N GLY A 296 -27.08 -1.88 -7.74
CA GLY A 296 -26.68 -0.59 -7.18
C GLY A 296 -27.70 -0.10 -6.15
N GLY A 297 -27.21 0.43 -5.03
CA GLY A 297 -27.84 1.54 -4.31
C GLY A 297 -29.27 1.40 -3.74
N GLU A 298 -29.91 0.24 -3.71
CA GLU A 298 -31.23 0.11 -3.06
C GLU A 298 -31.07 -0.31 -1.58
N GLN A 299 -31.49 0.59 -0.68
CA GLN A 299 -31.45 0.47 0.79
C GLN A 299 -32.02 -0.87 1.28
N ALA A 300 -31.37 -1.46 2.29
CA ALA A 300 -31.74 -2.74 2.94
C ALA A 300 -33.25 -2.90 3.17
N PRO A 301 -33.83 -4.12 3.09
CA PRO A 301 -35.19 -4.32 3.57
C PRO A 301 -35.15 -4.15 5.08
N ASP A 302 -36.14 -3.47 5.64
CA ASP A 302 -36.24 -3.19 7.07
C ASP A 302 -35.91 -4.42 7.91
N GLY A 303 -34.84 -4.35 8.72
CA GLY A 303 -34.63 -5.31 9.80
C GLY A 303 -33.21 -5.81 10.13
N VAL A 304 -32.15 -5.47 9.38
CA VAL A 304 -30.76 -5.81 9.80
C VAL A 304 -29.79 -4.70 9.41
N ASP A 305 -29.16 -4.08 10.42
CA ASP A 305 -28.04 -3.12 10.38
C ASP A 305 -27.99 -2.18 9.16
N ASP A 306 -28.60 -1.01 9.36
CA ASP A 306 -28.81 0.16 8.47
C ASP A 306 -27.51 0.84 7.93
N VAL A 307 -26.37 0.15 7.95
CA VAL A 307 -25.05 0.72 7.64
C VAL A 307 -24.47 0.19 6.33
N LEU A 308 -24.96 -0.93 5.80
CA LEU A 308 -24.36 -1.60 4.63
C LEU A 308 -25.31 -1.64 3.41
N PRO A 309 -24.82 -1.28 2.21
CA PRO A 309 -25.57 -1.48 0.96
C PRO A 309 -25.96 -2.96 0.78
N ARG A 310 -27.18 -3.24 0.30
CA ARG A 310 -27.70 -4.61 0.06
C ARG A 310 -26.74 -5.49 -0.73
N GLY A 311 -26.09 -4.94 -1.76
CA GLY A 311 -25.12 -5.71 -2.55
C GLY A 311 -23.96 -6.24 -1.71
N PHE A 312 -23.48 -5.45 -0.75
CA PHE A 312 -22.38 -5.82 0.14
C PHE A 312 -22.81 -6.82 1.22
N SER A 313 -24.01 -6.70 1.77
CA SER A 313 -24.51 -7.67 2.76
C SER A 313 -24.63 -9.07 2.17
N HIS A 314 -25.06 -9.20 0.90
CA HIS A 314 -25.09 -10.49 0.21
C HIS A 314 -23.68 -11.05 -0.05
N VAL A 315 -22.70 -10.21 -0.43
CA VAL A 315 -21.30 -10.63 -0.60
C VAL A 315 -20.71 -11.12 0.73
N LEU A 316 -20.96 -10.39 1.82
CA LEU A 316 -20.52 -10.75 3.15
C LEU A 316 -21.16 -12.06 3.62
N ALA A 317 -22.47 -12.21 3.45
CA ALA A 317 -23.19 -13.43 3.78
C ALA A 317 -22.69 -14.64 2.98
N ALA A 318 -22.42 -14.47 1.67
CA ALA A 318 -21.87 -15.51 0.82
C ALA A 318 -20.45 -15.92 1.23
N SER A 319 -19.58 -14.95 1.53
CA SER A 319 -18.23 -15.19 2.03
C SER A 319 -18.25 -15.93 3.36
N GLN A 320 -19.06 -15.47 4.32
CA GLN A 320 -19.22 -16.12 5.62
C GLN A 320 -19.81 -17.53 5.49
N ALA A 321 -20.79 -17.73 4.61
CA ALA A 321 -21.38 -19.04 4.36
C ALA A 321 -20.35 -20.01 3.76
N LEU A 322 -19.54 -19.59 2.78
CA LEU A 322 -18.46 -20.42 2.21
C LEU A 322 -17.43 -20.83 3.25
N VAL A 323 -17.01 -19.91 4.12
CA VAL A 323 -16.08 -20.22 5.23
C VAL A 323 -16.72 -21.16 6.26
N SER A 324 -18.05 -21.13 6.41
CA SER A 324 -18.79 -21.96 7.36
C SER A 324 -19.11 -23.37 6.81
N THR A 325 -18.85 -23.64 5.53
CA THR A 325 -19.05 -24.97 4.93
C THR A 325 -18.09 -26.01 5.53
N ARG A 326 -18.49 -27.28 5.51
CA ARG A 326 -17.68 -28.39 6.06
C ARG A 326 -16.59 -28.89 5.10
N VAL A 327 -16.37 -28.20 3.99
CA VAL A 327 -15.47 -28.65 2.92
C VAL A 327 -14.04 -28.16 3.20
N ALA A 328 -13.06 -29.06 3.09
CA ALA A 328 -11.65 -28.76 3.40
C ALA A 328 -11.03 -27.68 2.48
N ARG A 329 -11.59 -27.50 1.28
CA ARG A 329 -11.19 -26.46 0.32
C ARG A 329 -12.45 -25.90 -0.35
N PRO A 330 -13.00 -24.77 0.13
CA PRO A 330 -14.11 -24.12 -0.54
C PRO A 330 -13.65 -23.58 -1.91
N PRO A 331 -14.53 -23.57 -2.93
CA PRO A 331 -14.22 -23.01 -4.23
C PRO A 331 -14.00 -21.48 -4.15
N PRO A 332 -13.27 -20.90 -5.12
CA PRO A 332 -13.06 -19.45 -5.17
C PRO A 332 -14.37 -18.69 -5.33
N LEU A 333 -14.51 -17.60 -4.57
CA LEU A 333 -15.60 -16.64 -4.70
C LEU A 333 -15.19 -15.50 -5.64
N TRP A 334 -15.91 -15.37 -6.73
CA TRP A 334 -15.79 -14.30 -7.71
C TRP A 334 -16.90 -13.28 -7.49
N ILE A 335 -16.57 -11.99 -7.51
CA ILE A 335 -17.54 -10.92 -7.29
C ILE A 335 -17.55 -10.05 -8.54
N LEU A 336 -18.74 -9.86 -9.13
CA LEU A 336 -18.91 -8.97 -10.26
C LEU A 336 -19.54 -7.65 -9.79
N THR A 337 -18.79 -6.57 -9.96
CA THR A 337 -19.22 -5.21 -9.61
C THR A 337 -19.27 -4.33 -10.85
N ARG A 338 -20.19 -3.38 -10.89
CA ARG A 338 -20.22 -2.32 -11.91
C ARG A 338 -19.82 -0.99 -11.28
N ALA A 339 -18.97 -0.23 -11.97
CA ALA A 339 -18.54 1.09 -11.53
C ALA A 339 -17.92 1.11 -10.12
N ALA A 340 -17.01 0.17 -9.83
CA ALA A 340 -16.14 0.26 -8.67
C ALA A 340 -15.22 1.48 -8.86
N THR A 341 -15.61 2.61 -8.28
CA THR A 341 -14.84 3.86 -8.22
C THR A 341 -14.01 3.92 -6.96
#